data_AF-A0A7V9G038-F1
#
_entry.id   AF-A0A7V9G038-F1
#
_cell.length_a   1.000
_cell.length_b   1.000
_cell.length_c   1.000
_cell.angle_alpha   90.00
_cell.angle_beta   90.00
_cell.angle_gamma   90.00
#
_symmetry.space_group_name_H-M   'P 1'
#
loop_
_entity.id
_entity.type
_entity.pdbx_description
1 polymer ?
#
loop_
_entity_poly.entity_id
_entity_poly.type
_entity_poly.pdbx_seq_one_letter_code
_entity_poly.pdbx_strand_id
1 'polypeptide(L)'
;MPQAVAAVGTILLLALAGCGGSDELPPQAARDEADAFVRALVADGDLGAASAHAAPGMERRLPIWHAYLLRDGIQTVEGPGGSRANCQKAFPVFSGPGGRNCIVYRLVGLKPWRSEGKTLVTTARFRVWLRRRDGGWKVSDFDYTPRLEER
;
A
#
# COMPACT_ATOMS: atom_id res chain seq x y z
N MET A 1 3.00 34.30 -61.97
CA MET A 1 2.55 33.54 -60.79
C MET A 1 2.65 32.06 -61.11
N PRO A 2 3.63 31.36 -60.53
CA PRO A 2 3.39 30.01 -60.02
C PRO A 2 3.89 29.88 -58.57
N GLN A 3 3.17 29.08 -57.80
CA GLN A 3 3.23 28.99 -56.35
C GLN A 3 4.38 28.10 -55.87
N ALA A 4 5.04 28.54 -54.80
CA ALA A 4 6.09 27.82 -54.10
C ALA A 4 5.51 26.61 -53.36
N VAL A 5 6.08 25.42 -53.61
CA VAL A 5 5.79 24.20 -52.86
C VAL A 5 6.63 24.25 -51.58
N ALA A 6 5.98 24.53 -50.46
CA ALA A 6 6.60 24.42 -49.15
C ALA A 6 6.64 22.95 -48.71
N ALA A 7 7.83 22.38 -48.68
CA ALA A 7 8.15 21.26 -47.80
C ALA A 7 8.24 21.75 -46.34
N VAL A 8 8.32 20.80 -45.40
CA VAL A 8 8.37 20.92 -43.93
C VAL A 8 6.98 20.78 -43.29
N GLY A 9 6.69 19.81 -42.42
CA GLY A 9 7.52 18.76 -41.84
C GLY A 9 6.64 17.84 -40.99
N THR A 10 7.03 16.57 -40.94
CA THR A 10 6.47 15.55 -40.06
C THR A 10 6.81 15.88 -38.60
N ILE A 11 5.81 16.00 -37.71
CA ILE A 11 6.01 15.70 -36.29
C ILE A 11 4.88 14.79 -35.81
N LEU A 12 5.29 13.54 -35.61
CA LEU A 12 4.60 12.44 -34.96
C LEU A 12 4.50 12.74 -33.45
N LEU A 13 3.35 13.17 -32.96
CA LEU A 13 3.08 13.28 -31.51
C LEU A 13 2.48 11.96 -31.01
N LEU A 14 3.35 10.98 -30.81
CA LEU A 14 3.11 9.86 -29.91
C LEU A 14 2.96 10.41 -28.49
N ALA A 15 1.72 10.61 -28.04
CA ALA A 15 1.41 10.79 -26.63
C ALA A 15 1.58 9.46 -25.89
N LEU A 16 2.82 9.02 -25.74
CA LEU A 16 3.21 8.12 -24.66
C LEU A 16 3.14 8.94 -23.37
N ALA A 17 1.94 9.02 -22.79
CA ALA A 17 1.79 9.34 -21.37
C ALA A 17 2.45 8.20 -20.60
N GLY A 18 3.78 8.31 -20.45
CA GLY A 18 4.59 7.40 -19.67
C GLY A 18 4.00 7.31 -18.27
N CYS A 19 3.75 6.08 -17.85
CA CYS A 19 3.55 5.68 -16.46
C CYS A 19 4.79 6.07 -15.65
N GLY A 20 4.88 7.35 -15.26
CA GLY A 20 5.89 7.86 -14.34
C GLY A 20 5.46 7.52 -12.92
N GLY A 21 5.77 6.32 -12.46
CA GLY A 21 5.87 6.08 -11.02
C GLY A 21 6.96 6.99 -10.48
N SER A 22 6.57 8.07 -9.80
CA SER A 22 7.53 9.00 -9.22
C SER A 22 8.46 8.26 -8.26
N ASP A 23 9.77 8.40 -8.46
CA ASP A 23 10.81 7.89 -7.56
C ASP A 23 10.92 8.72 -6.26
N GLU A 24 10.05 9.72 -6.08
CA GLU A 24 9.97 10.53 -4.87
C GLU A 24 9.33 9.77 -3.70
N LEU A 25 9.93 9.91 -2.52
CA LEU A 25 9.38 9.33 -1.29
C LEU A 25 8.00 9.94 -0.98
N PRO A 26 7.07 9.15 -0.40
CA PRO A 26 5.75 9.67 -0.04
C PRO A 26 5.86 10.91 0.87
N PRO A 27 5.18 12.02 0.52
CA PRO A 27 5.16 13.23 1.34
C PRO A 27 4.35 13.03 2.63
N GLN A 28 4.39 14.02 3.53
CA GLN A 28 3.69 13.92 4.82
C GLN A 28 2.19 13.65 4.67
N ALA A 29 1.50 14.33 3.76
CA ALA A 29 0.07 14.10 3.51
C ALA A 29 -0.25 12.65 3.06
N ALA A 30 0.68 11.98 2.38
CA ALA A 30 0.53 10.56 2.04
C ALA A 30 0.74 9.67 3.27
N ARG A 31 1.61 10.09 4.20
CA ARG A 31 1.81 9.42 5.49
C ARG A 31 0.58 9.50 6.37
N ASP A 32 0.00 10.69 6.51
CA ASP A 32 -1.19 10.89 7.34
C ASP A 32 -2.37 10.03 6.83
N GLU A 33 -2.57 9.95 5.51
CA GLU A 33 -3.60 9.09 4.91
C GLU A 33 -3.34 7.59 5.17
N ALA A 34 -2.08 7.17 5.07
CA ALA A 34 -1.72 5.78 5.32
C ALA A 34 -1.83 5.42 6.81
N ASP A 35 -1.46 6.32 7.71
CA ASP A 35 -1.57 6.12 9.16
C ASP A 35 -3.05 5.94 9.55
N ALA A 36 -3.94 6.77 8.99
CA ALA A 36 -5.38 6.65 9.19
C ALA A 36 -5.94 5.32 8.66
N PHE A 37 -5.55 4.94 7.44
CA PHE A 37 -5.91 3.65 6.85
C PHE A 37 -5.46 2.46 7.72
N VAL A 38 -4.19 2.45 8.14
CA VAL A 38 -3.60 1.34 8.90
C VAL A 38 -4.21 1.23 10.28
N ARG A 39 -4.47 2.36 10.95
CA ARG A 39 -5.16 2.36 12.24
C ARG A 39 -6.57 1.76 12.11
N ALA A 40 -7.36 2.27 11.17
CA ALA A 40 -8.72 1.76 10.93
C ALA A 40 -8.73 0.26 10.61
N LEU A 41 -7.83 -0.19 9.72
CA LEU A 41 -7.79 -1.58 9.30
C LEU A 41 -7.24 -2.54 10.37
N VAL A 42 -6.16 -2.17 11.05
CA VAL A 42 -5.40 -3.09 11.91
C VAL A 42 -5.76 -2.95 13.38
N ALA A 43 -5.82 -1.72 13.89
CA ALA A 43 -6.03 -1.48 15.32
C ALA A 43 -7.52 -1.49 15.66
N ASP A 44 -8.34 -0.85 14.83
CA ASP A 44 -9.77 -0.68 15.11
C ASP A 44 -10.62 -1.80 14.47
N GLY A 45 -10.10 -2.46 13.42
CA GLY A 45 -10.84 -3.46 12.65
C GLY A 45 -12.05 -2.89 11.90
N ASP A 46 -12.11 -1.58 11.69
CA ASP A 46 -13.19 -0.88 11.00
C ASP A 46 -12.91 -0.83 9.49
N LEU A 47 -13.51 -1.78 8.77
CA LEU A 47 -13.36 -1.90 7.33
C LEU A 47 -14.04 -0.75 6.56
N GLY A 48 -15.07 -0.13 7.14
CA GLY A 48 -15.76 1.02 6.54
C GLY A 48 -14.88 2.26 6.58
N ALA A 49 -14.30 2.55 7.75
CA ALA A 49 -13.32 3.62 7.92
C ALA A 49 -12.06 3.37 7.06
N ALA A 50 -11.52 2.15 7.06
CA ALA A 50 -10.38 1.80 6.21
C ALA A 50 -10.70 2.00 4.71
N SER A 51 -11.92 1.64 4.28
CA SER A 51 -12.37 1.86 2.91
C SER A 51 -12.38 3.33 2.51
N ALA A 52 -12.71 4.26 3.42
CA ALA A 52 -12.73 5.70 3.12
C ALA A 52 -11.33 6.25 2.74
N HIS A 53 -10.26 5.59 3.19
CA HIS A 53 -8.87 5.94 2.88
C HIS A 53 -8.28 5.16 1.69
N ALA A 54 -8.99 4.13 1.24
CA ALA A 54 -8.56 3.28 0.15
C ALA A 54 -9.04 3.82 -1.21
N ALA A 55 -8.32 3.46 -2.26
CA ALA A 55 -8.74 3.76 -3.61
C ALA A 55 -9.86 2.78 -4.05
N PRO A 56 -10.74 3.19 -4.99
CA PRO A 56 -11.84 2.36 -5.44
C PRO A 56 -11.39 0.96 -5.89
N GLY A 57 -12.14 -0.06 -5.47
CA GLY A 57 -11.89 -1.48 -5.76
C GLY A 57 -11.14 -2.21 -4.65
N MET A 58 -10.54 -1.49 -3.68
CA MET A 58 -9.87 -2.08 -2.52
C MET A 58 -10.85 -2.68 -1.51
N GLU A 59 -12.10 -2.21 -1.49
CA GLU A 59 -13.12 -2.60 -0.51
C GLU A 59 -13.36 -4.11 -0.51
N ARG A 60 -13.29 -4.72 -1.70
CA ARG A 60 -13.43 -6.18 -1.86
C ARG A 60 -12.27 -6.98 -1.25
N ARG A 61 -11.11 -6.36 -1.08
CA ARG A 61 -9.89 -7.00 -0.55
C ARG A 61 -9.75 -6.82 0.96
N LEU A 62 -10.31 -5.75 1.53
CA LEU A 62 -10.15 -5.42 2.96
C LEU A 62 -10.61 -6.55 3.89
N PRO A 63 -11.81 -7.18 3.70
CA PRO A 63 -12.24 -8.26 4.57
C PRO A 63 -11.29 -9.47 4.55
N ILE A 64 -10.75 -9.80 3.38
CA ILE A 64 -9.84 -10.94 3.19
C ILE A 64 -8.52 -10.68 3.93
N TRP A 65 -7.95 -9.49 3.76
CA TRP A 65 -6.72 -9.12 4.47
C TRP A 65 -6.91 -9.01 5.97
N HIS A 66 -8.03 -8.43 6.41
CA HIS A 66 -8.35 -8.34 7.83
C HIS A 66 -8.48 -9.74 8.47
N ALA A 67 -9.12 -10.69 7.79
CA ALA A 67 -9.20 -12.07 8.25
C ALA A 67 -7.80 -12.71 8.41
N TYR A 68 -6.85 -12.41 7.52
CA TYR A 68 -5.46 -12.87 7.67
C TYR A 68 -4.73 -12.24 8.85
N LEU A 69 -4.92 -10.93 9.09
CA LEU A 69 -4.37 -10.25 10.26
C LEU A 69 -4.89 -10.90 11.56
N LEU A 70 -6.21 -11.12 11.66
CA LEU A 70 -6.84 -11.77 12.82
C LEU A 70 -6.33 -13.20 13.02
N ARG A 71 -6.23 -14.00 11.95
CA ARG A 71 -5.70 -15.37 12.00
C ARG A 71 -4.26 -15.40 12.54
N ASP A 72 -3.48 -14.38 12.23
CA ASP A 72 -2.09 -14.25 12.65
C ASP A 72 -1.95 -13.49 13.98
N GLY A 73 -3.07 -13.13 14.62
CA GLY A 73 -3.12 -12.45 15.91
C GLY A 73 -2.72 -10.98 15.85
N ILE A 74 -2.56 -10.41 14.66
CA ILE A 74 -2.10 -9.03 14.45
C ILE A 74 -3.25 -8.05 14.69
N GLN A 75 -3.06 -7.17 15.67
CA GLN A 75 -4.07 -6.21 16.12
C GLN A 75 -3.45 -4.87 16.55
N THR A 76 -2.14 -4.70 16.37
CA THR A 76 -1.42 -3.53 16.88
C THR A 76 -0.42 -3.03 15.85
N VAL A 77 -0.30 -1.70 15.78
CA VAL A 77 0.64 -0.97 14.94
C VAL A 77 1.68 -0.34 15.86
N GLU A 78 2.97 -0.62 15.65
CA GLU A 78 4.05 0.00 16.41
C GLU A 78 4.50 1.31 15.76
N GLY A 79 4.14 2.42 16.39
CA GLY A 79 4.57 3.75 15.97
C GLY A 79 3.99 4.20 14.61
N PRO A 80 4.41 5.39 14.14
CA PRO A 80 4.01 5.88 12.83
C PRO A 80 4.73 5.15 11.69
N GLY A 81 4.13 5.18 10.50
CA GLY A 81 4.74 4.61 9.30
C GLY A 81 5.98 5.38 8.84
N GLY A 82 6.99 4.65 8.36
CA GLY A 82 8.18 5.24 7.75
C GLY A 82 8.16 5.16 6.23
N SER A 83 8.41 6.28 5.53
CA SER A 83 8.60 6.27 4.07
C SER A 83 9.82 5.43 3.69
N ARG A 84 9.67 4.58 2.68
CA ARG A 84 10.75 3.75 2.13
C ARG A 84 10.71 3.75 0.61
N ALA A 85 11.90 3.71 0.03
CA ALA A 85 12.10 3.48 -1.39
C ALA A 85 12.32 1.99 -1.68
N ASN A 86 12.11 1.62 -2.94
CA ASN A 86 12.27 0.27 -3.48
C ASN A 86 11.54 -0.82 -2.67
N CYS A 87 10.31 -0.52 -2.26
CA CYS A 87 9.44 -1.49 -1.61
C CYS A 87 9.05 -2.58 -2.60
N GLN A 88 9.65 -3.76 -2.44
CA GLN A 88 9.23 -4.94 -3.18
C GLN A 88 8.01 -5.56 -2.51
N LYS A 89 6.99 -5.88 -3.31
CA LYS A 89 5.83 -6.64 -2.86
C LYS A 89 6.23 -8.11 -2.76
N ALA A 90 6.14 -8.69 -1.57
CA ALA A 90 6.58 -10.07 -1.37
C ALA A 90 5.68 -11.07 -2.11
N PHE A 91 4.38 -10.76 -2.21
CA PHE A 91 3.40 -11.59 -2.90
C PHE A 91 2.43 -10.68 -3.69
N PRO A 92 2.48 -10.66 -5.03
CA PRO A 92 1.54 -9.91 -5.85
C PRO A 92 0.20 -10.67 -5.96
N VAL A 93 -0.46 -10.91 -4.82
CA VAL A 93 -1.68 -11.76 -4.77
C VAL A 93 -2.86 -11.13 -5.54
N PHE A 94 -2.92 -9.80 -5.62
CA PHE A 94 -4.09 -9.08 -6.13
C PHE A 94 -3.77 -7.95 -7.11
N SER A 95 -2.50 -7.63 -7.29
CA SER A 95 -2.04 -6.51 -8.11
C SER A 95 -0.59 -6.75 -8.48
N GLY A 96 -0.20 -6.24 -9.66
CA GLY A 96 1.19 -6.25 -10.15
C GLY A 96 2.16 -5.57 -9.18
N PRO A 97 3.45 -5.46 -9.55
CA PRO A 97 4.44 -4.83 -8.67
C PRO A 97 3.94 -3.45 -8.24
N GLY A 98 3.81 -3.23 -6.93
CA GLY A 98 3.37 -1.96 -6.37
C GLY A 98 4.32 -0.82 -6.78
N GLY A 99 3.93 0.42 -6.50
CA GLY A 99 4.83 1.56 -6.70
C GLY A 99 6.21 1.33 -6.05
N ARG A 100 7.27 1.96 -6.57
CA ARG A 100 8.62 1.73 -6.00
C ARG A 100 8.72 2.22 -4.56
N ASN A 101 7.95 3.23 -4.17
CA ASN A 101 8.00 3.81 -2.84
C ASN A 101 6.71 3.51 -2.07
N CYS A 102 6.85 3.26 -0.78
CA CYS A 102 5.75 2.89 0.10
C CYS A 102 5.98 3.42 1.51
N ILE A 103 4.97 3.25 2.36
CA ILE A 103 5.07 3.51 3.79
C ILE A 103 5.08 2.17 4.51
N VAL A 104 6.04 1.99 5.40
CA VAL A 104 6.29 0.73 6.08
C VAL A 104 5.98 0.86 7.56
N TYR A 105 5.24 -0.10 8.07
CA TYR A 105 4.86 -0.22 9.47
C TYR A 105 5.40 -1.53 10.04
N ARG A 106 5.63 -1.53 11.34
CA ARG A 106 5.75 -2.75 12.11
C ARG A 106 4.42 -3.03 12.79
N LEU A 107 3.90 -4.22 12.56
CA LEU A 107 2.71 -4.70 13.25
C LEU A 107 3.12 -5.74 14.29
N VAL A 108 2.34 -5.80 15.37
CA VAL A 108 2.53 -6.76 16.45
C VAL A 108 1.20 -7.41 16.76
N GLY A 109 1.28 -8.69 17.12
CA GLY A 109 0.16 -9.52 17.43
C GLY A 109 0.49 -10.59 18.45
N LEU A 110 -0.56 -11.16 19.03
CA LEU A 110 -0.48 -12.28 19.95
C LEU A 110 -1.26 -13.44 19.36
N LYS A 111 -0.60 -14.59 19.21
CA LYS A 111 -1.22 -15.79 18.65
C LYS A 111 -1.16 -16.94 19.65
N PRO A 112 -2.31 -17.51 20.07
CA PRO A 112 -2.30 -18.68 20.93
C PRO A 112 -1.70 -19.89 20.19
N TRP A 113 -0.72 -20.55 20.82
CA TRP A 113 -0.05 -21.75 20.31
C TRP A 113 -0.74 -23.00 20.84
N ARG A 114 -1.39 -23.73 19.94
CA ARG A 114 -2.43 -24.71 20.26
C ARG A 114 -1.95 -25.93 21.06
N SER A 115 -0.65 -26.24 21.11
CA SER A 115 -0.17 -27.46 21.77
C SER A 115 0.31 -27.28 23.22
N GLU A 116 0.57 -26.05 23.68
CA GLU A 116 1.32 -25.84 24.94
C GLU A 116 0.76 -24.74 25.85
N GLY A 117 -0.41 -24.16 25.55
CA GLY A 117 -0.94 -23.04 26.33
C GLY A 117 -0.07 -21.78 26.28
N LYS A 118 0.90 -21.74 25.36
CA LYS A 118 1.80 -20.61 25.12
C LYS A 118 1.15 -19.59 24.18
N THR A 119 1.55 -18.33 24.31
CA THR A 119 1.19 -17.27 23.36
C THR A 119 2.45 -16.84 22.63
N LEU A 120 2.44 -16.90 21.30
CA LEU A 120 3.53 -16.40 20.47
C LEU A 120 3.31 -14.93 20.16
N VAL A 121 4.42 -14.18 20.15
CA VAL A 121 4.43 -12.82 19.62
C VAL A 121 4.64 -12.91 18.12
N THR A 122 3.66 -12.47 17.35
CA THR A 122 3.79 -12.36 15.90
C THR A 122 4.16 -10.92 15.58
N THR A 123 5.23 -10.73 14.80
CA THR A 123 5.54 -9.42 14.23
C THR A 123 5.29 -9.46 12.73
N ALA A 124 5.00 -8.33 12.11
CA ALA A 124 4.95 -8.25 10.66
C ALA A 124 5.46 -6.93 10.14
N ARG A 125 6.02 -6.98 8.94
CA ARG A 125 6.25 -5.78 8.14
C ARG A 125 5.03 -5.55 7.25
N PHE A 126 4.36 -4.41 7.41
CA PHE A 126 3.22 -4.00 6.61
C PHE A 126 3.63 -2.88 5.68
N ARG A 127 3.39 -3.01 4.38
CA ARG A 127 3.77 -2.01 3.37
C ARG A 127 2.51 -1.45 2.73
N VAL A 128 2.43 -0.14 2.60
CA VAL A 128 1.28 0.59 2.05
C VAL A 128 1.74 1.46 0.89
N TRP A 129 1.13 1.26 -0.27
CA TRP A 129 1.38 2.05 -1.48
C TRP A 129 0.23 3.02 -1.72
N LEU A 130 0.58 4.28 -1.95
CA LEU A 130 -0.39 5.34 -2.19
C LEU A 130 -0.28 5.86 -3.62
N ARG A 131 -1.41 6.34 -4.12
CA ARG A 131 -1.48 7.08 -5.38
C ARG A 131 -2.29 8.35 -5.18
N ARG A 132 -1.96 9.39 -5.95
CA ARG A 132 -2.84 10.56 -6.03
C ARG A 132 -4.13 10.21 -6.79
N ARG A 133 -5.26 10.62 -6.23
CA ARG A 133 -6.62 10.45 -6.77
C ARG A 133 -7.48 11.62 -6.29
N ASP A 134 -8.24 12.22 -7.20
CA ASP A 134 -9.26 13.25 -6.88
C ASP A 134 -8.73 14.39 -5.98
N GLY A 135 -7.49 14.81 -6.23
CA GLY A 135 -6.81 15.87 -5.45
C GLY A 135 -6.20 15.41 -4.12
N GLY A 136 -6.45 14.18 -3.67
CA GLY A 136 -5.93 13.60 -2.43
C GLY A 136 -5.00 12.40 -2.64
N TRP A 137 -4.45 11.89 -1.55
CA TRP A 137 -3.77 10.60 -1.52
C TRP A 137 -4.77 9.51 -1.15
N LYS A 138 -4.63 8.34 -1.75
CA LYS A 138 -5.41 7.15 -1.39
C LYS A 138 -4.53 5.91 -1.39
N VAL A 139 -4.83 4.99 -0.47
CA VAL A 139 -4.18 3.68 -0.42
C VAL A 139 -4.60 2.88 -1.65
N SER A 140 -3.64 2.68 -2.56
CA SER A 140 -3.85 1.93 -3.80
C SER A 140 -3.60 0.44 -3.64
N ASP A 141 -2.76 0.07 -2.69
CA ASP A 141 -2.38 -1.30 -2.44
C ASP A 141 -1.68 -1.42 -1.09
N PHE A 142 -1.64 -2.63 -0.55
CA PHE A 142 -0.84 -2.96 0.62
C PHE A 142 -0.51 -4.45 0.64
N ASP A 143 0.49 -4.80 1.43
CA ASP A 143 0.83 -6.17 1.76
C ASP A 143 1.32 -6.26 3.22
N TYR A 144 1.42 -7.49 3.72
CA TYR A 144 2.16 -7.76 4.94
C TYR A 144 2.99 -9.02 4.82
N THR A 145 4.09 -9.06 5.54
CA THR A 145 4.94 -10.25 5.65
C THR A 145 5.12 -10.56 7.14
N PRO A 146 4.48 -11.62 7.65
CA PRO A 146 4.64 -12.01 9.04
C PRO A 146 6.04 -12.59 9.28
N ARG A 147 6.53 -12.39 10.49
CA ARG A 147 7.70 -13.02 11.09
C ARG A 147 7.27 -13.56 12.44
N LEU A 148 7.37 -14.88 12.58
CA LEU A 148 7.18 -15.54 13.87
C LEU A 148 8.51 -15.43 14.62
N GLU A 149 8.47 -14.81 15.79
CA GLU A 149 9.61 -14.75 16.70
C GLU A 149 9.17 -15.47 17.98
N GLU A 150 9.92 -16.49 18.41
CA GLU A 150 9.77 -17.02 19.77
C GLU A 150 10.37 -15.98 20.74
N ARG A 151 9.61 -15.61 21.76
CA ARG A 151 10.06 -14.75 22.86
C ARG A 151 10.13 -15.55 24.15
#